data_AF-A0A6L9KWU0-F1
#
_entry.id   AF-A0A6L9KWU0-F1
#
_cell.length_a   1.000
_cell.length_b   1.000
_cell.length_c   1.000
_cell.angle_alpha   90.00
_cell.angle_beta   90.00
_cell.angle_gamma   90.00
#
_symmetry.space_group_name_H-M   'P 1'
#
loop_
_entity.id
_entity.type
_entity.pdbx_description
1 polymer ?
#
loop_
_entity_poly.entity_id
_entity_poly.type
_entity_poly.pdbx_seq_one_letter_code
_entity_poly.pdbx_strand_id
1 'polypeptide(L)'
;MNAPTPFSAEQATVPAETITPLPRSQKIYVTGSRPDIRVPMRRIEQNPTQGKNGAEINPPVIVYDTSGPYTDPQANIDIRLGLASIRQTWIEDRSDTEQLSGPSSHYGIERLQDQNLTALRFELTRQPRRAKPGKNVSQMHYARQGIITPEMEFIAIREQGQRAELEAALGLYGKQHQGEPMGANLPHKVTAEFVRSEVAAGRAIIPANINHPEAEPMIIGRNFLVKINANIGNSAVGSSIGEEVDKMTWAIRWGGDTIMDLSTGKNIHETREWIIRNSPVPVGTVPIYQALEKVNGKAEDLTWEIFRDTLIEQAEQGVDYFTIHAGIRLAHIPLTASRLTGIVSRGGSIMAKWCLTHHKESFLYTHFEDICEIMKTYDVSFSLGDGLRPGSIYDANDAAQFAELKTLGELTQ
;
A
#
# COMPACT_ATOMS: atom_id res chain seq x y z
N MET A 1 19.36 -1.60 32.23
CA MET A 1 18.72 -1.24 30.96
C MET A 1 17.39 -0.61 31.31
N ASN A 2 17.23 0.69 31.08
CA ASN A 2 15.96 1.36 31.37
C ASN A 2 14.89 0.77 30.44
N ALA A 3 13.75 0.37 30.98
CA ALA A 3 12.61 -0.02 30.17
C ALA A 3 12.27 1.15 29.23
N PRO A 4 12.02 0.90 27.94
CA PRO A 4 11.64 1.97 27.01
C PRO A 4 10.41 2.70 27.56
N THR A 5 10.45 4.03 27.50
CA THR A 5 9.32 4.87 27.93
C THR A 5 8.09 4.49 27.10
N PRO A 6 6.91 4.28 27.73
CA PRO A 6 5.68 4.01 27.00
C PRO A 6 5.39 5.12 25.99
N PHE A 7 4.90 4.75 24.80
CA PHE A 7 4.44 5.73 23.81
C PHE A 7 3.31 6.60 24.39
N SER A 8 3.37 7.91 24.13
CA SER A 8 2.33 8.88 24.46
C SER A 8 1.99 9.69 23.21
N ALA A 9 0.70 9.70 22.85
CA ALA A 9 0.20 10.45 21.69
C ALA A 9 0.58 11.94 21.73
N GLU A 10 0.53 12.58 22.92
CA GLU A 10 0.80 14.00 23.10
C GLU A 10 2.25 14.39 22.77
N GLN A 11 3.18 13.45 22.96
CA GLN A 11 4.63 13.61 22.79
C GLN A 11 5.14 13.00 21.47
N ALA A 12 4.24 12.50 20.61
CA ALA A 12 4.61 11.85 19.37
C ALA A 12 5.31 12.85 18.43
N THR A 13 6.52 12.51 18.01
CA THR A 13 7.33 13.29 17.06
C THR A 13 8.07 12.35 16.11
N VAL A 14 8.54 12.87 14.99
CA VAL A 14 9.46 12.19 14.07
C VAL A 14 10.87 12.77 14.19
N PRO A 15 11.93 11.98 13.98
CA PRO A 15 13.30 12.51 13.99
C PRO A 15 13.49 13.62 12.96
N ALA A 16 14.18 14.71 13.34
CA ALA A 16 14.38 15.87 12.45
C ALA A 16 15.05 15.51 11.10
N GLU A 17 15.85 14.45 11.09
CA GLU A 17 16.51 13.93 9.89
C GLU A 17 15.53 13.34 8.86
N THR A 18 14.38 12.82 9.29
CA THR A 18 13.37 12.27 8.36
C THR A 18 12.62 13.37 7.63
N ILE A 19 12.53 14.56 8.23
CA ILE A 19 11.84 15.74 7.67
C ILE A 19 12.77 16.78 7.03
N THR A 20 14.09 16.60 7.13
CA THR A 20 15.04 17.52 6.49
C THR A 20 15.08 17.25 4.98
N PRO A 21 15.03 18.27 4.11
CA PRO A 21 15.20 18.07 2.66
C PRO A 21 16.49 17.33 2.33
N LEU A 22 16.44 16.46 1.30
CA LEU A 22 17.64 15.75 0.84
C LEU A 22 18.68 16.73 0.27
N PRO A 23 19.99 16.47 0.40
CA PRO A 23 21.03 17.38 -0.10
C PRO A 23 20.82 17.74 -1.57
N ARG A 24 20.97 19.04 -1.87
CA ARG A 24 20.79 19.61 -3.23
C ARG A 24 19.47 19.29 -3.91
N SER A 25 18.49 18.86 -3.13
CA SER A 25 17.18 18.45 -3.60
C SER A 25 16.12 19.43 -3.13
N GLN A 26 15.10 19.63 -3.95
CA GLN A 26 13.93 20.42 -3.63
C GLN A 26 12.68 19.62 -4.00
N LYS A 27 11.70 19.57 -3.10
CA LYS A 27 10.35 19.09 -3.43
C LYS A 27 9.73 20.05 -4.44
N ILE A 28 9.23 19.52 -5.54
CA ILE A 28 8.45 20.27 -6.54
C ILE A 28 7.13 19.55 -6.78
N TYR A 29 6.16 20.29 -7.33
CA TYR A 29 4.87 19.74 -7.70
C TYR A 29 4.53 20.13 -9.14
N VAL A 30 4.08 19.16 -9.93
CA VAL A 30 3.50 19.39 -11.25
C VAL A 30 1.99 19.44 -11.10
N THR A 31 1.39 20.56 -11.47
CA THR A 31 -0.08 20.72 -11.41
C THR A 31 -0.72 20.06 -12.63
N GLY A 32 -1.75 19.24 -12.39
CA GLY A 32 -2.56 18.61 -13.43
C GLY A 32 -3.63 19.53 -14.00
N SER A 33 -4.67 18.93 -14.57
CA SER A 33 -5.83 19.64 -15.14
C SER A 33 -6.62 20.46 -14.10
N ARG A 34 -6.54 20.07 -12.83
CA ARG A 34 -7.16 20.75 -11.70
C ARG A 34 -6.08 21.30 -10.73
N PRO A 35 -6.32 22.44 -10.05
CA PRO A 35 -5.37 23.01 -9.09
C PRO A 35 -5.05 22.10 -7.88
N ASP A 36 -5.97 21.20 -7.53
CA ASP A 36 -5.82 20.24 -6.43
C ASP A 36 -5.04 18.99 -6.82
N ILE A 37 -4.82 18.72 -8.12
CA ILE A 37 -3.93 17.67 -8.60
C ILE A 37 -2.49 18.21 -8.60
N ARG A 38 -1.79 18.05 -7.48
CA ARG A 38 -0.38 18.46 -7.32
C ARG A 38 0.51 17.23 -7.19
N VAL A 39 1.20 16.87 -8.27
CA VAL A 39 1.97 15.63 -8.36
C VAL A 39 3.41 15.86 -7.90
N PRO A 40 3.87 15.23 -6.81
CA PRO A 40 5.17 15.49 -6.22
C PRO A 40 6.29 14.82 -7.00
N MET A 41 7.38 15.54 -7.14
CA MET A 41 8.65 15.06 -7.66
C MET A 41 9.80 15.71 -6.87
N ARG A 42 11.01 15.20 -7.07
CA ARG A 42 12.22 15.80 -6.47
C ARG A 42 13.11 16.37 -7.55
N ARG A 43 13.42 17.66 -7.42
CA ARG A 43 14.34 18.40 -8.29
C ARG A 43 15.74 18.39 -7.67
N ILE A 44 16.71 17.87 -8.39
CA ILE A 44 18.11 17.77 -7.96
C ILE A 44 18.95 18.74 -8.78
N GLU A 45 19.61 19.68 -8.11
CA GLU A 45 20.52 20.61 -8.76
C GLU A 45 21.86 19.96 -9.05
N GLN A 46 22.39 20.20 -10.24
CA GLN A 46 23.70 19.71 -10.67
C GLN A 46 24.76 20.81 -10.51
N ASN A 47 26.03 20.46 -10.29
CA ASN A 47 27.10 21.45 -10.36
C ASN A 47 27.31 21.85 -11.83
N PRO A 48 27.69 23.10 -12.14
CA PRO A 48 28.11 23.45 -13.49
C PRO A 48 29.30 22.61 -13.96
N THR A 49 29.29 22.18 -15.22
CA THR A 49 30.43 21.51 -15.85
C THR A 49 31.49 22.55 -16.21
N GLN A 50 32.74 22.34 -15.78
CA GLN A 50 33.84 23.25 -16.14
C GLN A 50 34.40 22.83 -17.51
N GLY A 51 34.07 23.59 -18.55
CA GLY A 51 34.53 23.37 -19.92
C GLY A 51 35.66 24.32 -20.33
N LYS A 52 36.26 24.07 -21.50
CA LYS A 52 37.32 24.93 -22.08
C LYS A 52 36.85 26.38 -22.35
N ASN A 53 35.53 26.57 -22.54
CA ASN A 53 34.93 27.86 -22.86
C ASN A 53 34.20 28.50 -21.66
N GLY A 54 34.44 28.00 -20.43
CA GLY A 54 33.79 28.47 -19.21
C GLY A 54 32.85 27.43 -18.57
N ALA A 55 32.12 27.85 -17.54
CA ALA A 55 31.18 27.00 -16.82
C ALA A 55 29.88 26.80 -17.62
N GLU A 56 29.52 25.56 -17.89
CA GLU A 56 28.27 25.15 -18.52
C GLU A 56 27.26 24.75 -17.44
N ILE A 57 26.08 25.36 -17.46
CA ILE A 57 25.02 25.08 -16.48
C ILE A 57 24.31 23.79 -16.89
N ASN A 58 24.38 22.79 -16.02
CA ASN A 58 23.64 21.55 -16.22
C ASN A 58 22.17 21.74 -15.80
N PRO A 59 21.18 21.27 -16.59
CA PRO A 59 19.79 21.32 -16.18
C PRO A 59 19.56 20.45 -14.94
N PRO A 60 18.59 20.76 -14.09
CA PRO A 60 18.27 19.93 -12.93
C PRO A 60 17.79 18.54 -13.36
N VAL A 61 18.02 17.53 -12.51
CA VAL A 61 17.46 16.20 -12.68
C VAL A 61 16.19 16.08 -11.86
N ILE A 62 15.10 15.68 -12.50
CA ILE A 62 13.84 15.41 -11.80
C ILE A 62 13.68 13.91 -11.62
N VAL A 63 13.43 13.49 -10.39
CA VAL A 63 13.25 12.08 -10.02
C VAL A 63 11.90 11.86 -9.36
N TYR A 64 11.42 10.62 -9.48
CA TYR A 64 10.27 10.13 -8.72
C TYR A 64 10.54 10.27 -7.22
N ASP A 65 9.51 10.64 -6.45
CA ASP A 65 9.64 10.92 -5.04
C ASP A 65 8.42 10.44 -4.25
N THR A 66 8.68 9.52 -3.32
CA THR A 66 7.69 8.85 -2.45
C THR A 66 7.66 9.44 -1.05
N SER A 67 8.57 10.38 -0.74
CA SER A 67 8.74 10.89 0.63
C SER A 67 7.58 11.76 1.13
N GLY A 68 6.58 12.02 0.29
CA GLY A 68 5.43 12.85 0.61
C GLY A 68 5.78 14.25 1.12
N PRO A 69 4.92 14.85 1.96
CA PRO A 69 5.16 16.17 2.54
C PRO A 69 6.40 16.25 3.45
N TYR A 70 6.94 15.12 3.92
CA TYR A 70 8.06 15.11 4.87
C TYR A 70 9.33 15.78 4.35
N THR A 71 9.57 15.79 3.04
CA THR A 71 10.75 16.50 2.47
C THR A 71 10.40 17.87 1.87
N ASP A 72 9.16 18.33 2.05
CA ASP A 72 8.72 19.65 1.64
C ASP A 72 9.00 20.66 2.77
N PRO A 73 9.94 21.60 2.61
CA PRO A 73 10.24 22.59 3.64
C PRO A 73 9.08 23.57 3.90
N GLN A 74 8.04 23.58 3.04
CA GLN A 74 6.84 24.39 3.24
C GLN A 74 5.74 23.63 4.00
N ALA A 75 5.87 22.30 4.18
CA ALA A 75 4.91 21.51 4.92
C ALA A 75 5.15 21.65 6.43
N ASN A 76 4.06 21.83 7.19
CA ASN A 76 4.11 21.74 8.64
C ASN A 76 3.77 20.30 9.06
N ILE A 77 4.78 19.54 9.50
CA ILE A 77 4.62 18.14 9.89
C ILE A 77 4.26 18.05 11.36
N ASP A 78 3.03 17.63 11.65
CA ASP A 78 2.58 17.22 12.98
C ASP A 78 1.93 15.84 12.90
N ILE A 79 2.67 14.81 13.34
CA ILE A 79 2.20 13.43 13.20
C ILE A 79 0.99 13.09 14.06
N ARG A 80 0.63 13.96 15.02
CA ARG A 80 -0.55 13.81 15.87
C ARG A 80 -1.84 14.18 15.13
N LEU A 81 -1.72 15.10 14.17
CA LEU A 81 -2.82 15.57 13.32
C LEU A 81 -2.95 14.74 12.03
N GLY A 82 -1.84 14.15 11.58
CA GLY A 82 -1.78 13.38 10.34
C GLY A 82 -1.50 14.25 9.12
N LEU A 83 -1.38 13.61 7.96
CA LEU A 83 -1.15 14.30 6.70
C LEU A 83 -2.43 14.93 6.14
N ALA A 84 -2.26 15.90 5.24
CA ALA A 84 -3.38 16.49 4.52
C ALA A 84 -4.06 15.44 3.64
N SER A 85 -5.40 15.40 3.70
CA SER A 85 -6.22 14.46 2.93
C SER A 85 -6.43 14.94 1.49
N ILE A 86 -5.37 14.90 0.69
CA ILE A 86 -5.32 15.47 -0.67
C ILE A 86 -6.35 14.88 -1.64
N ARG A 87 -6.82 13.64 -1.42
CA ARG A 87 -7.82 12.98 -2.28
C ARG A 87 -9.27 13.17 -1.82
N GLN A 88 -9.51 13.83 -0.67
CA GLN A 88 -10.84 13.88 -0.05
C GLN A 88 -11.90 14.42 -1.01
N THR A 89 -11.61 15.56 -1.67
CA THR A 89 -12.54 16.19 -2.62
C THR A 89 -12.81 15.30 -3.82
N TRP A 90 -11.82 14.55 -4.30
CA TRP A 90 -11.98 13.65 -5.45
C TRP A 90 -12.94 12.49 -5.15
N ILE A 91 -12.87 11.97 -3.92
CA ILE A 91 -13.75 10.92 -3.44
C ILE A 91 -15.18 11.45 -3.25
N GLU A 92 -15.31 12.69 -2.79
CA GLU A 92 -16.61 13.34 -2.57
C GLU A 92 -17.32 13.73 -3.87
N ASP A 93 -16.58 14.30 -4.83
CA ASP A 93 -17.08 14.74 -6.13
C ASP A 93 -17.77 13.59 -6.89
N ARG A 94 -17.25 12.35 -6.76
CA ARG A 94 -17.82 11.15 -7.41
C ARG A 94 -19.22 10.78 -6.92
N SER A 95 -19.62 11.24 -5.73
CA SER A 95 -20.98 11.09 -5.19
C SER A 95 -21.49 9.64 -5.10
N ASP A 96 -20.60 8.66 -5.03
CA ASP A 96 -20.88 7.22 -4.97
C ASP A 96 -20.52 6.58 -3.62
N THR A 97 -20.04 7.38 -2.66
CA THR A 97 -19.79 6.98 -1.28
C THR A 97 -20.72 7.70 -0.28
N GLU A 98 -20.90 7.09 0.89
CA GLU A 98 -21.59 7.67 2.05
C GLU A 98 -20.70 7.58 3.31
N GLN A 99 -20.85 8.53 4.23
CA GLN A 99 -20.19 8.50 5.54
C GLN A 99 -21.01 7.65 6.52
N LEU A 100 -20.30 6.87 7.34
CA LEU A 100 -20.87 6.09 8.44
C LEU A 100 -20.89 6.92 9.72
N SER A 101 -21.76 6.58 10.67
CA SER A 101 -21.80 7.25 11.99
C SER A 101 -20.55 6.99 12.84
N GLY A 102 -19.79 5.96 12.49
CA GLY A 102 -18.58 5.49 13.17
C GLY A 102 -18.12 4.16 12.57
N PRO A 103 -17.16 3.47 13.19
CA PRO A 103 -16.75 2.12 12.78
C PRO A 103 -17.94 1.15 12.77
N SER A 104 -18.01 0.28 11.75
CA SER A 104 -19.05 -0.75 11.66
C SER A 104 -18.57 -2.16 12.02
N SER A 105 -17.26 -2.37 12.08
CA SER A 105 -16.68 -3.61 12.63
C SER A 105 -16.92 -3.70 14.15
N HIS A 106 -17.22 -4.90 14.63
CA HIS A 106 -17.36 -5.18 16.05
C HIS A 106 -16.07 -4.84 16.80
N TYR A 107 -14.92 -5.28 16.30
CA TYR A 107 -13.65 -5.00 16.95
C TYR A 107 -13.31 -3.51 16.94
N GLY A 108 -13.56 -2.79 15.83
CA GLY A 108 -13.35 -1.34 15.77
C GLY A 108 -14.20 -0.58 16.81
N ILE A 109 -15.45 -1.00 17.01
CA ILE A 109 -16.31 -0.45 18.06
C ILE A 109 -15.75 -0.75 19.46
N GLU A 110 -15.30 -1.98 19.73
CA GLU A 110 -14.70 -2.35 21.01
C GLU A 110 -13.44 -1.52 21.33
N ARG A 111 -12.53 -1.37 20.36
CA ARG A 111 -11.32 -0.54 20.51
C ARG A 111 -11.66 0.94 20.74
N LEU A 112 -12.68 1.45 20.07
CA LEU A 112 -13.15 2.82 20.26
C LEU A 112 -13.78 3.05 21.65
N GLN A 113 -14.32 2.02 22.28
CA GLN A 113 -14.94 2.10 23.61
C GLN A 113 -13.97 1.83 24.77
N ASP A 114 -12.85 1.15 24.53
CA ASP A 114 -11.87 0.81 25.57
C ASP A 114 -11.09 2.04 26.07
N GLN A 115 -11.42 2.50 27.29
CA GLN A 115 -10.79 3.69 27.89
C GLN A 115 -9.29 3.53 28.14
N ASN A 116 -8.77 2.31 28.25
CA ASN A 116 -7.33 2.06 28.46
C ASN A 116 -6.49 2.46 27.24
N LEU A 117 -7.10 2.61 26.07
CA LEU A 117 -6.43 2.97 24.83
C LEU A 117 -6.37 4.48 24.60
N THR A 118 -7.00 5.28 25.47
CA THR A 118 -7.11 6.74 25.29
C THR A 118 -5.76 7.41 25.07
N ALA A 119 -4.71 6.99 25.81
CA ALA A 119 -3.36 7.54 25.67
C ALA A 119 -2.65 7.16 24.35
N LEU A 120 -3.16 6.16 23.63
CA LEU A 120 -2.62 5.67 22.35
C LEU A 120 -3.45 6.15 21.14
N ARG A 121 -4.65 6.68 21.35
CA ARG A 121 -5.55 7.04 20.25
C ARG A 121 -4.99 8.21 19.44
N PHE A 122 -5.19 8.11 18.13
CA PHE A 122 -4.93 9.19 17.21
C PHE A 122 -5.92 10.33 17.43
N GLU A 123 -5.50 11.58 17.24
CA GLU A 123 -6.33 12.76 17.54
C GLU A 123 -7.46 12.95 16.51
N LEU A 124 -7.18 12.66 15.23
CA LEU A 124 -8.15 12.81 14.16
C LEU A 124 -9.28 11.79 14.30
N THR A 125 -10.48 12.31 14.56
CA THR A 125 -11.72 11.52 14.58
C THR A 125 -12.43 11.61 13.23
N ARG A 126 -11.99 10.80 12.26
CA ARG A 126 -12.65 10.70 10.94
C ARG A 126 -13.70 9.60 10.95
N GLN A 127 -14.90 9.93 10.50
CA GLN A 127 -15.94 8.94 10.20
C GLN A 127 -15.58 8.13 8.94
N PRO A 128 -15.63 6.79 8.98
CA PRO A 128 -15.37 5.97 7.81
C PRO A 128 -16.38 6.24 6.70
N ARG A 129 -15.93 6.11 5.45
CA ARG A 129 -16.76 6.09 4.25
C ARG A 129 -16.89 4.68 3.70
N ARG A 130 -18.01 4.42 3.02
CA ARG A 130 -18.22 3.21 2.21
C ARG A 130 -18.92 3.55 0.90
N ALA A 131 -18.84 2.67 -0.09
CA ALA A 131 -19.69 2.77 -1.28
C ALA A 131 -21.19 2.80 -0.90
N LYS A 132 -21.97 3.64 -1.59
CA LYS A 132 -23.44 3.61 -1.50
C LYS A 132 -23.96 2.24 -1.95
N PRO A 133 -25.11 1.78 -1.44
CA PRO A 133 -25.71 0.51 -1.88
C PRO A 133 -25.79 0.39 -3.41
N GLY A 134 -25.29 -0.72 -3.95
CA GLY A 134 -25.28 -1.00 -5.39
C GLY A 134 -24.20 -0.25 -6.19
N LYS A 135 -23.31 0.51 -5.54
CA LYS A 135 -22.15 1.14 -6.18
C LYS A 135 -20.89 0.31 -5.99
N ASN A 136 -19.93 0.48 -6.91
CA ASN A 136 -18.58 -0.06 -6.82
C ASN A 136 -17.64 1.11 -7.01
N VAL A 137 -16.74 1.32 -6.06
CA VAL A 137 -15.89 2.52 -6.01
C VAL A 137 -14.46 2.25 -6.50
N SER A 138 -14.22 1.06 -7.05
CA SER A 138 -12.87 0.65 -7.42
C SER A 138 -12.33 1.35 -8.66
N GLN A 139 -11.02 1.61 -8.70
CA GLN A 139 -10.38 2.14 -9.91
C GLN A 139 -10.61 1.26 -11.15
N MET A 140 -10.64 -0.08 -10.97
CA MET A 140 -10.96 -1.01 -12.05
C MET A 140 -12.40 -0.85 -12.58
N HIS A 141 -13.36 -0.56 -11.70
CA HIS A 141 -14.75 -0.28 -12.08
C HIS A 141 -14.84 0.98 -12.95
N TYR A 142 -14.28 2.10 -12.51
CA TYR A 142 -14.26 3.33 -13.29
C TYR A 142 -13.54 3.14 -14.62
N ALA A 143 -12.38 2.47 -14.60
CA ALA A 143 -11.59 2.22 -15.79
C ALA A 143 -12.38 1.44 -16.85
N ARG A 144 -13.09 0.38 -16.46
CA ARG A 144 -13.92 -0.44 -17.37
C ARG A 144 -15.14 0.31 -17.90
N GLN A 145 -15.59 1.37 -17.23
CA GLN A 145 -16.63 2.28 -17.72
C GLN A 145 -16.09 3.38 -18.64
N GLY A 146 -14.78 3.42 -18.91
CA GLY A 146 -14.17 4.47 -19.71
C GLY A 146 -13.94 5.79 -18.96
N ILE A 147 -14.04 5.78 -17.62
CA ILE A 147 -13.86 6.96 -16.77
C ILE A 147 -12.38 7.10 -16.41
N ILE A 148 -11.83 8.29 -16.63
CA ILE A 148 -10.51 8.69 -16.13
C ILE A 148 -10.71 9.43 -14.81
N THR A 149 -10.18 8.87 -13.72
CA THR A 149 -10.25 9.48 -12.39
C THR A 149 -9.08 10.46 -12.16
N PRO A 150 -9.19 11.38 -11.17
CA PRO A 150 -8.07 12.20 -10.74
C PRO A 150 -6.82 11.38 -10.35
N GLU A 151 -7.01 10.20 -9.76
CA GLU A 151 -5.92 9.27 -9.47
C GLU A 151 -5.18 8.81 -10.75
N MET A 152 -5.91 8.47 -11.80
CA MET A 152 -5.31 8.05 -13.08
C MET A 152 -4.54 9.19 -13.76
N GLU A 153 -5.03 10.43 -13.67
CA GLU A 153 -4.31 11.61 -14.15
C GLU A 153 -3.05 11.88 -13.32
N PHE A 154 -3.17 11.87 -12.00
CA PHE A 154 -2.05 12.05 -11.07
C PHE A 154 -0.90 11.09 -11.40
N ILE A 155 -1.23 9.81 -11.59
CA ILE A 155 -0.29 8.76 -11.96
C ILE A 155 0.35 9.01 -13.32
N ALA A 156 -0.43 9.41 -14.33
CA ALA A 156 0.11 9.67 -15.65
C ALA A 156 1.19 10.76 -15.63
N ILE A 157 0.96 11.83 -14.87
CA ILE A 157 1.95 12.90 -14.64
C ILE A 157 3.16 12.35 -13.86
N ARG A 158 2.92 11.54 -12.82
CA ARG A 158 3.98 11.00 -11.93
C ARG A 158 4.92 10.05 -12.68
N GLU A 159 4.37 9.17 -13.52
CA GLU A 159 5.10 8.20 -14.34
C GLU A 159 5.78 8.84 -15.55
N GLN A 160 5.18 9.89 -16.12
CA GLN A 160 5.80 10.67 -17.18
C GLN A 160 7.04 11.42 -16.67
N GLY A 161 7.01 11.91 -15.42
CA GLY A 161 8.07 12.74 -14.87
C GLY A 161 8.29 13.99 -15.72
N GLN A 162 9.57 14.31 -15.99
CA GLN A 162 9.95 15.36 -16.94
C GLN A 162 10.76 14.81 -18.12
N ARG A 163 10.37 13.63 -18.64
CA ARG A 163 11.09 12.98 -19.76
C ARG A 163 11.15 13.86 -21.00
N ALA A 164 10.08 14.59 -21.31
CA ALA A 164 10.01 15.46 -22.48
C ALA A 164 10.89 16.71 -22.33
N GLU A 165 10.94 17.30 -21.13
CA GLU A 165 11.79 18.46 -20.83
C GLU A 165 13.27 18.07 -20.81
N LEU A 166 13.61 16.91 -20.24
CA LEU A 166 14.97 16.37 -20.28
C LEU A 166 15.40 16.00 -21.70
N GLU A 167 14.50 15.46 -22.51
CA GLU A 167 14.72 15.22 -23.93
C GLU A 167 15.05 16.52 -24.67
N ALA A 168 14.22 17.56 -24.51
CA ALA A 168 14.42 18.85 -25.13
C ALA A 168 15.71 19.55 -24.66
N ALA A 169 16.04 19.45 -23.36
CA ALA A 169 17.19 20.13 -22.77
C ALA A 169 18.54 19.45 -23.07
N LEU A 170 18.56 18.12 -23.14
CA LEU A 170 19.81 17.36 -23.19
C LEU A 170 20.03 16.58 -24.49
N GLY A 171 19.00 16.44 -25.35
CA GLY A 171 19.08 15.62 -26.56
C GLY A 171 19.49 14.17 -26.28
N LEU A 172 19.19 13.66 -25.08
CA LEU A 172 19.66 12.37 -24.57
C LEU A 172 18.76 11.19 -24.95
N TYR A 173 17.46 11.42 -25.11
CA TYR A 173 16.54 10.40 -25.61
C TYR A 173 16.87 10.13 -27.08
N GLY A 174 17.42 8.93 -27.34
CA GLY A 174 17.99 8.54 -28.64
C GLY A 174 19.45 8.09 -28.58
N LYS A 175 20.20 8.44 -27.51
CA LYS A 175 21.57 7.94 -27.28
C LYS A 175 21.65 6.78 -26.28
N GLN A 176 20.63 6.65 -25.43
CA GLN A 176 20.52 5.54 -24.48
C GLN A 176 19.99 4.28 -25.16
N HIS A 177 20.56 3.13 -24.80
CA HIS A 177 20.10 1.83 -25.26
C HIS A 177 18.64 1.60 -24.82
N GLN A 178 17.76 1.21 -25.75
CA GLN A 178 16.32 1.04 -25.50
C GLN A 178 15.98 -0.08 -24.51
N GLY A 179 16.92 -1.01 -24.30
CA GLY A 179 16.70 -2.21 -23.48
C GLY A 179 15.85 -3.25 -24.21
N GLU A 180 15.54 -4.35 -23.52
CA GLU A 180 14.66 -5.41 -24.01
C GLU A 180 13.46 -5.53 -23.06
N PRO A 181 12.25 -5.07 -23.46
CA PRO A 181 11.06 -5.10 -22.60
C PRO A 181 10.43 -6.49 -22.45
N MET A 182 10.94 -7.51 -23.16
CA MET A 182 10.41 -8.87 -23.21
C MET A 182 8.91 -8.89 -23.59
N GLY A 183 8.52 -8.03 -24.54
CA GLY A 183 7.14 -7.86 -24.99
C GLY A 183 6.25 -6.98 -24.10
N ALA A 184 6.81 -6.22 -23.15
CA ALA A 184 6.05 -5.18 -22.44
C ALA A 184 5.71 -3.99 -23.37
N ASN A 185 4.58 -3.34 -23.11
CA ASN A 185 4.13 -2.16 -23.84
C ASN A 185 4.54 -0.90 -23.07
N LEU A 186 5.74 -0.38 -23.33
CA LEU A 186 6.28 0.81 -22.67
C LEU A 186 6.09 2.03 -23.57
N PRO A 187 5.03 2.84 -23.38
CA PRO A 187 4.81 4.00 -24.24
C PRO A 187 5.85 5.08 -23.97
N HIS A 188 6.18 5.85 -25.01
CA HIS A 188 7.05 7.03 -24.86
C HIS A 188 6.43 8.10 -23.95
N LYS A 189 5.10 8.22 -24.01
CA LYS A 189 4.30 9.13 -23.18
C LYS A 189 3.27 8.35 -22.38
N VAL A 190 3.27 8.52 -21.07
CA VAL A 190 2.24 7.99 -20.19
C VAL A 190 1.09 8.99 -20.14
N THR A 191 -0.09 8.59 -20.62
CA THR A 191 -1.32 9.40 -20.58
C THR A 191 -2.31 8.82 -19.57
N ALA A 192 -3.24 9.65 -19.10
CA ALA A 192 -4.29 9.18 -18.20
C ALA A 192 -5.18 8.10 -18.86
N GLU A 193 -5.37 8.17 -20.19
CA GLU A 193 -6.05 7.13 -20.96
C GLU A 193 -5.24 5.83 -21.02
N PHE A 194 -3.92 5.89 -21.16
CA PHE A 194 -3.07 4.69 -21.08
C PHE A 194 -3.19 4.03 -19.69
N VAL A 195 -3.09 4.82 -18.62
CA VAL A 195 -3.30 4.37 -17.24
C VAL A 195 -4.66 3.68 -17.09
N ARG A 196 -5.75 4.34 -17.52
CA ARG A 196 -7.10 3.78 -17.52
C ARG A 196 -7.16 2.45 -18.27
N SER A 197 -6.57 2.37 -19.45
CA SER A 197 -6.61 1.16 -20.29
C SER A 197 -5.90 -0.04 -19.64
N GLU A 198 -4.77 0.19 -18.98
CA GLU A 198 -4.01 -0.86 -18.27
C GLU A 198 -4.76 -1.35 -17.02
N VAL A 199 -5.41 -0.43 -16.30
CA VAL A 199 -6.25 -0.76 -15.14
C VAL A 199 -7.52 -1.51 -15.57
N ALA A 200 -8.19 -1.07 -16.64
CA ALA A 200 -9.38 -1.75 -17.17
C ALA A 200 -9.08 -3.19 -17.60
N ALA A 201 -7.90 -3.41 -18.18
CA ALA A 201 -7.41 -4.71 -18.63
C ALA A 201 -6.89 -5.61 -17.48
N GLY A 202 -6.83 -5.11 -16.24
CA GLY A 202 -6.29 -5.87 -15.11
C GLY A 202 -4.78 -6.11 -15.18
N ARG A 203 -4.04 -5.31 -15.98
CA ARG A 203 -2.56 -5.39 -16.08
C ARG A 203 -1.84 -4.41 -15.15
N ALA A 204 -2.58 -3.47 -14.57
CA ALA A 204 -2.11 -2.56 -13.57
C ALA A 204 -3.19 -2.28 -12.52
N ILE A 205 -2.77 -1.89 -11.32
CA ILE A 205 -3.67 -1.54 -10.22
C ILE A 205 -3.27 -0.19 -9.60
N ILE A 206 -4.24 0.45 -8.97
CA ILE A 206 -4.07 1.69 -8.22
C ILE A 206 -4.63 1.42 -6.81
N PRO A 207 -3.78 1.01 -5.85
CA PRO A 207 -4.22 0.73 -4.47
C PRO A 207 -4.54 2.06 -3.77
N ALA A 208 -5.82 2.36 -3.61
CA ALA A 208 -6.27 3.71 -3.30
C ALA A 208 -7.60 3.72 -2.54
N ASN A 209 -7.62 3.09 -1.36
CA ASN A 209 -8.81 2.98 -0.53
C ASN A 209 -9.43 4.37 -0.28
N ILE A 210 -10.76 4.46 -0.34
CA ILE A 210 -11.52 5.70 -0.14
C ILE A 210 -11.37 6.29 1.28
N ASN A 211 -10.90 5.49 2.24
CA ASN A 211 -10.60 5.90 3.62
C ASN A 211 -9.12 6.27 3.83
N HIS A 212 -8.30 6.25 2.77
CA HIS A 212 -6.92 6.73 2.80
C HIS A 212 -6.71 7.93 1.86
N PRO A 213 -7.36 9.07 2.15
CA PRO A 213 -7.25 10.24 1.29
C PRO A 213 -5.91 10.98 1.45
N GLU A 214 -5.07 10.61 2.42
CA GLU A 214 -3.71 11.12 2.60
C GLU A 214 -2.74 10.60 1.53
N ALA A 215 -2.99 9.42 0.97
CA ALA A 215 -2.10 8.77 0.02
C ALA A 215 -1.99 9.55 -1.31
N GLU A 216 -0.76 9.73 -1.78
CA GLU A 216 -0.43 10.23 -3.11
C GLU A 216 -0.54 9.07 -4.12
N PRO A 217 -1.45 9.12 -5.11
CA PRO A 217 -1.69 7.99 -6.00
C PRO A 217 -0.44 7.50 -6.73
N MET A 218 -0.35 6.18 -6.88
CA MET A 218 0.71 5.48 -7.59
C MET A 218 0.13 4.26 -8.33
N ILE A 219 0.88 3.69 -9.26
CA ILE A 219 0.47 2.54 -10.06
C ILE A 219 1.47 1.40 -9.99
N ILE A 220 0.93 0.18 -9.91
CA ILE A 220 1.69 -1.06 -9.98
C ILE A 220 1.27 -1.78 -11.26
N GLY A 221 2.22 -1.99 -12.17
CA GLY A 221 1.98 -2.71 -13.42
C GLY A 221 3.26 -2.83 -14.23
N ARG A 222 3.33 -3.86 -15.09
CA ARG A 222 4.54 -4.18 -15.89
C ARG A 222 4.98 -3.04 -16.80
N ASN A 223 4.03 -2.20 -17.24
CA ASN A 223 4.25 -1.15 -18.22
C ASN A 223 4.60 0.22 -17.61
N PHE A 224 4.94 0.25 -16.32
CA PHE A 224 5.27 1.44 -15.53
C PHE A 224 6.63 1.29 -14.85
N LEU A 225 7.09 2.31 -14.13
CA LEU A 225 8.28 2.18 -13.29
C LEU A 225 8.10 1.01 -12.30
N VAL A 226 9.15 0.22 -12.11
CA VAL A 226 9.16 -0.83 -11.08
C VAL A 226 9.00 -0.18 -9.71
N LYS A 227 8.10 -0.71 -8.90
CA LYS A 227 7.79 -0.21 -7.56
C LYS A 227 8.37 -1.13 -6.49
N ILE A 228 8.76 -0.58 -5.35
CA ILE A 228 9.31 -1.32 -4.22
C ILE A 228 8.45 -1.13 -2.96
N ASN A 229 8.33 -2.20 -2.17
CA ASN A 229 7.61 -2.19 -0.91
C ASN A 229 8.58 -2.29 0.27
N ALA A 230 8.31 -1.56 1.36
CA ALA A 230 9.01 -1.72 2.62
C ALA A 230 8.10 -2.36 3.69
N ASN A 231 8.56 -3.43 4.32
CA ASN A 231 7.85 -4.05 5.43
C ASN A 231 8.25 -3.38 6.75
N ILE A 232 7.24 -2.95 7.50
CA ILE A 232 7.35 -2.47 8.88
C ILE A 232 6.42 -3.33 9.75
N GLY A 233 6.27 -2.97 11.03
CA GLY A 233 5.37 -3.64 11.94
C GLY A 233 6.03 -3.99 13.26
N ASN A 234 5.21 -3.96 14.31
CA ASN A 234 5.60 -4.33 15.65
C ASN A 234 5.55 -5.86 15.84
N SER A 235 6.18 -6.34 16.90
CA SER A 235 6.15 -7.76 17.24
C SER A 235 5.87 -7.95 18.73
N ALA A 236 5.56 -9.19 19.13
CA ALA A 236 5.41 -9.52 20.55
C ALA A 236 6.70 -9.27 21.38
N VAL A 237 7.87 -9.19 20.73
CA VAL A 237 9.18 -9.05 21.37
C VAL A 237 9.75 -7.63 21.32
N GLY A 238 9.12 -6.69 20.60
CA GLY A 238 9.63 -5.33 20.52
C GLY A 238 8.90 -4.42 19.54
N SER A 239 9.27 -3.15 19.64
CA SER A 239 8.75 -1.98 18.95
C SER A 239 7.52 -1.30 19.55
N SER A 240 7.33 -0.02 19.19
CA SER A 240 6.27 0.87 19.70
C SER A 240 5.65 1.67 18.57
N ILE A 241 4.49 2.29 18.79
CA ILE A 241 3.80 3.11 17.79
C ILE A 241 4.74 4.18 17.19
N GLY A 242 5.50 4.89 18.03
CA GLY A 242 6.44 5.92 17.56
C GLY A 242 7.55 5.38 16.67
N GLU A 243 8.09 4.20 17.01
CA GLU A 243 9.09 3.53 16.17
C GLU A 243 8.50 3.03 14.84
N GLU A 244 7.24 2.61 14.81
CA GLU A 244 6.59 2.21 13.55
C GLU A 244 6.34 3.39 12.61
N VAL A 245 5.92 4.55 13.16
CA VAL A 245 5.79 5.79 12.37
C VAL A 245 7.16 6.24 11.86
N ASP A 246 8.21 6.18 12.69
CA ASP A 246 9.57 6.50 12.26
C ASP A 246 10.03 5.59 11.12
N LYS A 247 9.91 4.26 11.27
CA LYS A 247 10.23 3.28 10.21
C LYS A 247 9.46 3.55 8.92
N MET A 248 8.17 3.91 9.02
CA MET A 248 7.37 4.32 7.86
C MET A 248 7.98 5.54 7.18
N THR A 249 8.23 6.63 7.92
CA THR A 249 8.80 7.86 7.34
C THR A 249 10.18 7.65 6.75
N TRP A 250 11.00 6.80 7.37
CA TRP A 250 12.31 6.42 6.88
C TRP A 250 12.23 5.63 5.58
N ALA A 251 11.34 4.65 5.51
CA ALA A 251 11.16 3.82 4.31
C ALA A 251 10.75 4.65 3.09
N ILE A 252 9.72 5.49 3.24
CA ILE A 252 9.22 6.32 2.12
C ILE A 252 10.23 7.39 1.71
N ARG A 253 11.06 7.90 2.63
CA ARG A 253 12.13 8.84 2.34
C ARG A 253 13.16 8.28 1.38
N TRP A 254 13.43 6.98 1.47
CA TRP A 254 14.44 6.29 0.67
C TRP A 254 13.87 5.54 -0.56
N GLY A 255 12.60 5.77 -0.89
CA GLY A 255 11.99 5.24 -2.12
C GLY A 255 10.98 4.11 -1.93
N GLY A 256 10.55 3.81 -0.70
CA GLY A 256 9.44 2.88 -0.48
C GLY A 256 8.15 3.40 -1.14
N ASP A 257 7.77 2.81 -2.28
CA ASP A 257 6.58 3.20 -3.05
C ASP A 257 5.28 2.74 -2.39
N THR A 258 5.36 1.68 -1.59
CA THR A 258 4.32 1.22 -0.67
C THR A 258 4.97 0.77 0.63
N ILE A 259 4.16 0.70 1.69
CA ILE A 259 4.56 0.03 2.92
C ILE A 259 3.59 -1.08 3.27
N MET A 260 4.06 -2.07 4.02
CA MET A 260 3.18 -3.04 4.67
C MET A 260 3.35 -3.02 6.18
N ASP A 261 2.25 -2.86 6.90
CA ASP A 261 2.19 -3.11 8.33
C ASP A 261 2.00 -4.61 8.59
N LEU A 262 3.08 -5.27 9.01
CA LEU A 262 3.10 -6.69 9.37
C LEU A 262 3.07 -6.90 10.89
N SER A 263 2.54 -5.93 11.64
CA SER A 263 2.42 -5.98 13.09
C SER A 263 1.71 -7.23 13.59
N THR A 264 2.33 -7.91 14.56
CA THR A 264 1.73 -9.08 15.25
C THR A 264 1.84 -9.01 16.76
N GLY A 265 2.02 -7.80 17.31
CA GLY A 265 2.11 -7.55 18.75
C GLY A 265 0.82 -7.00 19.33
N LYS A 266 0.93 -6.29 20.46
CA LYS A 266 -0.19 -5.58 21.07
C LYS A 266 -0.56 -4.35 20.24
N ASN A 267 -1.81 -3.91 20.35
CA ASN A 267 -2.28 -2.63 19.82
C ASN A 267 -2.05 -2.46 18.31
N ILE A 268 -2.24 -3.54 17.53
CA ILE A 268 -2.10 -3.53 16.06
C ILE A 268 -3.01 -2.47 15.45
N HIS A 269 -4.26 -2.39 15.93
CA HIS A 269 -5.25 -1.43 15.45
C HIS A 269 -4.79 0.03 15.58
N GLU A 270 -4.32 0.42 16.77
CA GLU A 270 -3.89 1.79 17.07
C GLU A 270 -2.59 2.10 16.33
N THR A 271 -1.64 1.17 16.33
CA THR A 271 -0.37 1.32 15.60
C THR A 271 -0.64 1.61 14.13
N ARG A 272 -1.54 0.84 13.50
CA ARG A 272 -1.92 1.01 12.11
C ARG A 272 -2.64 2.34 11.85
N GLU A 273 -3.48 2.80 12.77
CA GLU A 273 -4.13 4.11 12.65
C GLU A 273 -3.09 5.23 12.54
N TRP A 274 -2.09 5.23 13.42
CA TRP A 274 -0.97 6.19 13.35
C TRP A 274 -0.20 6.09 12.04
N ILE A 275 0.03 4.87 11.52
CA ILE A 275 0.73 4.65 10.25
C ILE A 275 -0.08 5.23 9.09
N ILE A 276 -1.36 4.84 8.93
CA ILE A 276 -2.17 5.24 7.77
C ILE A 276 -2.39 6.74 7.75
N ARG A 277 -2.76 7.36 8.88
CA ARG A 277 -2.97 8.82 8.95
C ARG A 277 -1.71 9.64 8.64
N ASN A 278 -0.54 9.01 8.74
CA ASN A 278 0.75 9.63 8.43
C ASN A 278 1.38 9.11 7.14
N SER A 279 0.73 8.23 6.39
CA SER A 279 1.33 7.66 5.19
C SER A 279 0.92 8.43 3.93
N PRO A 280 1.88 8.94 3.13
CA PRO A 280 1.60 9.48 1.81
C PRO A 280 1.64 8.39 0.72
N VAL A 281 1.89 7.14 1.09
CA VAL A 281 1.99 6.00 0.16
C VAL A 281 0.97 4.93 0.52
N PRO A 282 0.59 4.03 -0.41
CA PRO A 282 -0.33 2.94 -0.11
C PRO A 282 0.18 2.03 1.03
N VAL A 283 -0.71 1.70 1.95
CA VAL A 283 -0.45 0.81 3.09
C VAL A 283 -1.12 -0.54 2.86
N GLY A 284 -0.32 -1.61 2.94
CA GLY A 284 -0.81 -2.98 2.89
C GLY A 284 -0.77 -3.68 4.24
N THR A 285 -1.53 -4.76 4.35
CA THR A 285 -1.50 -5.64 5.52
C THR A 285 -1.64 -7.10 5.13
N VAL A 286 -1.49 -7.99 6.11
CA VAL A 286 -1.92 -9.39 6.01
C VAL A 286 -3.03 -9.59 7.05
N PRO A 287 -4.33 -9.46 6.70
CA PRO A 287 -5.42 -9.44 7.69
C PRO A 287 -5.47 -10.66 8.60
N ILE A 288 -4.98 -11.82 8.14
CA ILE A 288 -4.94 -13.05 8.95
C ILE A 288 -4.05 -12.91 10.19
N TYR A 289 -3.08 -11.99 10.21
CA TYR A 289 -2.22 -11.79 11.37
C TYR A 289 -2.99 -11.17 12.53
N GLN A 290 -3.78 -10.14 12.27
CA GLN A 290 -4.63 -9.56 13.30
C GLN A 290 -5.78 -10.50 13.68
N ALA A 291 -6.38 -11.20 12.70
CA ALA A 291 -7.40 -12.19 13.00
C ALA A 291 -6.88 -13.31 13.92
N LEU A 292 -5.62 -13.72 13.75
CA LEU A 292 -4.96 -14.69 14.63
C LEU A 292 -4.76 -14.16 16.05
N GLU A 293 -4.40 -12.88 16.22
CA GLU A 293 -4.31 -12.25 17.54
C GLU A 293 -5.68 -12.17 18.24
N LYS A 294 -6.77 -11.92 17.49
CA LYS A 294 -8.15 -11.95 18.02
C LYS A 294 -8.54 -13.31 18.60
N VAL A 295 -7.87 -14.39 18.19
CA VAL A 295 -8.05 -15.76 18.71
C VAL A 295 -6.85 -16.25 19.53
N ASN A 296 -6.07 -15.33 20.11
CA ASN A 296 -4.95 -15.63 21.00
C ASN A 296 -3.90 -16.57 20.38
N GLY A 297 -3.59 -16.42 19.09
CA GLY A 297 -2.56 -17.23 18.42
C GLY A 297 -3.01 -18.62 17.97
N LYS A 298 -4.26 -19.00 18.22
CA LYS A 298 -4.78 -20.34 17.92
C LYS A 298 -5.38 -20.37 16.52
N ALA A 299 -4.59 -20.83 15.55
CA ALA A 299 -5.02 -20.93 14.16
C ALA A 299 -6.34 -21.69 14.02
N GLU A 300 -6.53 -22.77 14.77
CA GLU A 300 -7.75 -23.60 14.78
C GLU A 300 -9.04 -22.87 15.19
N ASP A 301 -8.92 -21.77 15.95
CA ASP A 301 -10.06 -20.98 16.43
C ASP A 301 -10.48 -19.89 15.42
N LEU A 302 -9.75 -19.72 14.31
CA LEU A 302 -10.11 -18.79 13.24
C LEU A 302 -11.43 -19.21 12.59
N THR A 303 -12.30 -18.22 12.34
CA THR A 303 -13.53 -18.39 11.56
C THR A 303 -13.66 -17.31 10.50
N TRP A 304 -14.56 -17.52 9.55
CA TRP A 304 -14.92 -16.53 8.55
C TRP A 304 -15.40 -15.22 9.20
N GLU A 305 -16.20 -15.29 10.27
CA GLU A 305 -16.77 -14.11 10.93
C GLU A 305 -15.69 -13.21 11.53
N ILE A 306 -14.68 -13.80 12.18
CA ILE A 306 -13.53 -13.06 12.75
C ILE A 306 -12.70 -12.41 11.63
N PHE A 307 -12.49 -13.15 10.54
CA PHE A 307 -11.75 -12.63 9.39
C PHE A 307 -12.51 -11.50 8.68
N ARG A 308 -13.81 -11.69 8.43
CA ARG A 308 -14.73 -10.68 7.86
C ARG A 308 -14.73 -9.40 8.67
N ASP A 309 -14.85 -9.50 10.00
CA ASP A 309 -14.79 -8.34 10.89
C ASP A 309 -13.45 -7.60 10.76
N THR A 310 -12.35 -8.35 10.67
CA THR A 310 -10.99 -7.80 10.48
C THR A 310 -10.83 -7.11 9.13
N LEU A 311 -11.42 -7.63 8.05
CA LEU A 311 -11.40 -6.97 6.75
C LEU A 311 -12.14 -5.62 6.80
N ILE A 312 -13.33 -5.59 7.40
CA ILE A 312 -14.14 -4.35 7.52
C ILE A 312 -13.38 -3.33 8.36
N GLU A 313 -12.85 -3.75 9.52
CA GLU A 313 -12.05 -2.90 10.40
C GLU A 313 -10.91 -2.22 9.65
N GLN A 314 -10.10 -2.99 8.92
CA GLN A 314 -8.93 -2.46 8.22
C GLN A 314 -9.31 -1.62 6.99
N ALA A 315 -10.38 -1.99 6.28
CA ALA A 315 -10.87 -1.22 5.14
C ALA A 315 -11.43 0.14 5.57
N GLU A 316 -12.08 0.22 6.74
CA GLU A 316 -12.55 1.47 7.34
C GLU A 316 -11.40 2.36 7.83
N GLN A 317 -10.29 1.76 8.29
CA GLN A 317 -9.07 2.53 8.63
C GLN A 317 -8.36 3.11 7.40
N GLY A 318 -8.51 2.50 6.23
CA GLY A 318 -7.85 2.95 5.00
C GLY A 318 -6.69 2.07 4.53
N VAL A 319 -6.66 0.77 4.87
CA VAL A 319 -5.68 -0.13 4.23
C VAL A 319 -5.98 -0.24 2.74
N ASP A 320 -4.97 -0.02 1.89
CA ASP A 320 -5.14 0.06 0.44
C ASP A 320 -5.09 -1.29 -0.27
N TYR A 321 -4.39 -2.27 0.33
CA TYR A 321 -4.36 -3.63 -0.21
C TYR A 321 -4.19 -4.70 0.86
N PHE A 322 -4.81 -5.85 0.61
CA PHE A 322 -4.74 -7.00 1.50
C PHE A 322 -3.97 -8.15 0.86
N THR A 323 -2.97 -8.65 1.58
CA THR A 323 -2.36 -9.94 1.27
C THR A 323 -3.23 -11.07 1.82
N ILE A 324 -3.93 -11.79 0.93
CA ILE A 324 -4.87 -12.86 1.29
C ILE A 324 -4.40 -14.19 0.69
N HIS A 325 -4.18 -15.18 1.55
CA HIS A 325 -3.63 -16.49 1.20
C HIS A 325 -4.73 -17.47 0.75
N ALA A 326 -5.63 -17.03 -0.14
CA ALA A 326 -6.74 -17.83 -0.63
C ALA A 326 -6.31 -18.97 -1.58
N GLY A 327 -5.06 -18.95 -2.06
CA GLY A 327 -4.46 -20.03 -2.86
C GLY A 327 -4.08 -21.29 -2.07
N ILE A 328 -4.06 -21.21 -0.73
CA ILE A 328 -3.79 -22.35 0.15
C ILE A 328 -5.01 -23.25 0.19
N ARG A 329 -5.02 -24.27 -0.66
CA ARG A 329 -6.07 -25.28 -0.72
C ARG A 329 -5.68 -26.52 0.08
N LEU A 330 -6.66 -27.18 0.71
CA LEU A 330 -6.43 -28.40 1.49
C LEU A 330 -5.68 -29.47 0.67
N ALA A 331 -6.06 -29.64 -0.60
CA ALA A 331 -5.43 -30.59 -1.51
C ALA A 331 -3.96 -30.28 -1.85
N HIS A 332 -3.51 -29.03 -1.67
CA HIS A 332 -2.15 -28.62 -2.01
C HIS A 332 -1.17 -28.83 -0.85
N ILE A 333 -1.66 -28.90 0.39
CA ILE A 333 -0.80 -29.03 1.58
C ILE A 333 0.09 -30.30 1.55
N PRO A 334 -0.41 -31.49 1.15
CA PRO A 334 0.45 -32.67 1.06
C PRO A 334 1.61 -32.55 0.07
N LEU A 335 1.50 -31.67 -0.94
CA LEU A 335 2.56 -31.44 -1.92
C LEU A 335 3.82 -30.83 -1.28
N THR A 336 3.69 -30.20 -0.11
CA THR A 336 4.83 -29.61 0.60
C THR A 336 5.58 -30.61 1.48
N ALA A 337 5.11 -31.84 1.62
CA ALA A 337 5.68 -32.83 2.55
C ALA A 337 7.12 -33.23 2.21
N SER A 338 7.50 -33.18 0.92
CA SER A 338 8.84 -33.49 0.43
C SER A 338 9.78 -32.27 0.36
N ARG A 339 9.32 -31.09 0.78
CA ARG A 339 10.14 -29.87 0.76
C ARG A 339 11.23 -29.93 1.82
N LEU A 340 12.37 -29.33 1.50
CA LEU A 340 13.47 -29.15 2.45
C LEU A 340 13.10 -28.14 3.55
N THR A 341 12.44 -27.04 3.17
CA THR A 341 12.08 -25.96 4.11
C THR A 341 10.57 -25.86 4.40
N GLY A 342 9.77 -26.77 3.86
CA GLY A 342 8.32 -26.82 4.10
C GLY A 342 7.57 -25.58 3.63
N ILE A 343 6.67 -25.07 4.47
CA ILE A 343 5.91 -23.83 4.24
C ILE A 343 6.56 -22.70 5.05
N VAL A 344 7.20 -21.76 4.35
CA VAL A 344 7.90 -20.61 4.98
C VAL A 344 7.06 -19.34 5.04
N SER A 345 5.87 -19.34 4.42
CA SER A 345 4.92 -18.25 4.58
C SER A 345 4.23 -18.34 5.93
N ARG A 346 4.34 -17.29 6.75
CA ARG A 346 3.61 -17.21 8.02
C ARG A 346 2.11 -17.32 7.78
N GLY A 347 1.55 -16.48 6.90
CA GLY A 347 0.12 -16.54 6.55
C GLY A 347 -0.27 -17.88 5.92
N GLY A 348 0.56 -18.43 5.03
CA GLY A 348 0.36 -19.75 4.44
C GLY A 348 0.33 -20.88 5.47
N SER A 349 1.24 -20.86 6.44
CA SER A 349 1.31 -21.85 7.53
C SER A 349 0.12 -21.80 8.48
N ILE A 350 -0.42 -20.60 8.76
CA ILE A 350 -1.63 -20.41 9.57
C ILE A 350 -2.82 -21.09 8.87
N MET A 351 -2.99 -20.82 7.58
CA MET A 351 -4.07 -21.42 6.79
C MET A 351 -3.90 -22.93 6.60
N ALA A 352 -2.67 -23.40 6.39
CA ALA A 352 -2.39 -24.83 6.31
C ALA A 352 -2.74 -25.55 7.63
N LYS A 353 -2.34 -24.98 8.78
CA LYS A 353 -2.71 -25.52 10.10
C LYS A 353 -4.22 -25.56 10.28
N TRP A 354 -4.94 -24.48 9.94
CA TRP A 354 -6.40 -24.45 10.02
C TRP A 354 -7.06 -25.54 9.17
N CYS A 355 -6.63 -25.67 7.90
CA CYS A 355 -7.19 -26.68 6.99
C CYS A 355 -6.95 -28.11 7.49
N LEU A 356 -5.76 -28.40 8.03
CA LEU A 356 -5.42 -29.72 8.57
C LEU A 356 -6.20 -30.04 9.85
N THR A 357 -6.34 -29.08 10.77
CA THR A 357 -7.09 -29.30 12.02
C THR A 357 -8.56 -29.59 11.75
N HIS A 358 -9.18 -28.85 10.83
CA HIS A 358 -10.61 -28.99 10.54
C HIS A 358 -10.91 -30.02 9.45
N HIS A 359 -9.88 -30.45 8.71
CA HIS A 359 -10.01 -31.25 7.48
C HIS A 359 -11.03 -30.66 6.49
N LYS A 360 -10.96 -29.33 6.30
CA LYS A 360 -11.85 -28.54 5.44
C LYS A 360 -11.04 -27.70 4.46
N GLU A 361 -11.68 -27.34 3.33
CA GLU A 361 -11.11 -26.38 2.40
C GLU A 361 -10.99 -25.00 3.05
N SER A 362 -9.96 -24.25 2.65
CA SER A 362 -9.67 -22.91 3.17
C SER A 362 -10.89 -22.00 3.12
N PHE A 363 -11.29 -21.44 4.27
CA PHE A 363 -12.40 -20.50 4.31
C PHE A 363 -12.12 -19.22 3.52
N LEU A 364 -10.84 -18.85 3.31
CA LEU A 364 -10.45 -17.74 2.45
C LEU A 364 -10.77 -18.03 0.96
N TYR A 365 -10.66 -19.30 0.57
CA TYR A 365 -11.02 -19.76 -0.77
C TYR A 365 -12.54 -19.88 -0.92
N THR A 366 -13.23 -20.48 0.07
CA THR A 366 -14.68 -20.72 -0.05
C THR A 366 -15.53 -19.45 0.12
N HIS A 367 -15.03 -18.44 0.82
CA HIS A 367 -15.67 -17.12 0.96
C HIS A 367 -15.05 -16.04 0.07
N PHE A 368 -14.32 -16.41 -0.99
CA PHE A 368 -13.60 -15.44 -1.81
C PHE A 368 -14.51 -14.36 -2.41
N GLU A 369 -15.71 -14.71 -2.87
CA GLU A 369 -16.71 -13.75 -3.36
C GLU A 369 -17.17 -12.77 -2.26
N ASP A 370 -17.39 -13.27 -1.04
CA ASP A 370 -17.77 -12.40 0.09
C ASP A 370 -16.64 -11.41 0.43
N ILE A 371 -15.37 -11.83 0.28
CA ILE A 371 -14.20 -10.96 0.42
C ILE A 371 -14.21 -9.89 -0.69
N CYS A 372 -14.48 -10.25 -1.94
CA CYS A 372 -14.60 -9.32 -3.06
C CYS A 372 -15.69 -8.26 -2.81
N GLU A 373 -16.85 -8.65 -2.28
CA GLU A 373 -17.94 -7.73 -1.93
C GLU A 373 -17.51 -6.69 -0.87
N ILE A 374 -16.73 -7.11 0.12
CA ILE A 374 -16.17 -6.19 1.13
C ILE A 374 -15.15 -5.26 0.49
N MET A 375 -14.17 -5.81 -0.23
CA MET A 375 -13.05 -5.02 -0.76
C MET A 375 -13.49 -3.98 -1.80
N LYS A 376 -14.45 -4.32 -2.68
CA LYS A 376 -14.98 -3.37 -3.68
C LYS A 376 -15.80 -2.21 -3.07
N THR A 377 -16.27 -2.38 -1.84
CA THR A 377 -17.00 -1.33 -1.09
C THR A 377 -16.09 -0.17 -0.70
N TYR A 378 -14.78 -0.41 -0.62
CA TYR A 378 -13.79 0.57 -0.14
C TYR A 378 -12.64 0.84 -1.13
N ASP A 379 -12.59 0.15 -2.27
CA ASP A 379 -11.45 0.15 -3.22
C ASP A 379 -10.15 -0.41 -2.61
N VAL A 380 -10.26 -1.51 -1.86
CA VAL A 380 -9.09 -2.26 -1.40
C VAL A 380 -8.64 -3.22 -2.50
N SER A 381 -7.36 -3.17 -2.86
CA SER A 381 -6.77 -4.06 -3.87
C SER A 381 -6.40 -5.43 -3.28
N PHE A 382 -6.52 -6.48 -4.10
CA PHE A 382 -6.01 -7.80 -3.75
C PHE A 382 -4.50 -7.89 -4.00
N SER A 383 -3.79 -8.40 -3.00
CA SER A 383 -2.48 -9.02 -3.16
C SER A 383 -2.66 -10.51 -2.86
N LEU A 384 -2.84 -11.32 -3.91
CA LEU A 384 -3.04 -12.76 -3.72
C LEU A 384 -1.74 -13.39 -3.21
N GLY A 385 -1.78 -13.87 -1.97
CA GLY A 385 -0.59 -14.29 -1.23
C GLY A 385 0.03 -15.58 -1.74
N ASP A 386 1.36 -15.63 -1.72
CA ASP A 386 2.19 -16.77 -2.11
C ASP A 386 2.47 -17.69 -0.92
N GLY A 387 1.41 -18.28 -0.37
CA GLY A 387 1.47 -19.09 0.84
C GLY A 387 2.34 -20.35 0.71
N LEU A 388 2.48 -20.90 -0.51
CA LEU A 388 3.33 -22.03 -0.87
C LEU A 388 4.59 -21.59 -1.62
N ARG A 389 5.06 -20.35 -1.48
CA ARG A 389 6.37 -19.95 -2.03
C ARG A 389 7.52 -20.84 -1.53
N PRO A 390 8.58 -21.03 -2.32
CA PRO A 390 9.74 -21.81 -1.91
C PRO A 390 10.59 -21.04 -0.88
N GLY A 391 11.00 -21.71 0.20
CA GLY A 391 11.94 -21.16 1.19
C GLY A 391 13.40 -21.46 0.91
N SER A 392 13.68 -22.24 -0.14
CA SER A 392 15.01 -22.63 -0.56
C SER A 392 15.05 -22.86 -2.07
N ILE A 393 16.25 -22.81 -2.67
CA ILE A 393 16.45 -23.17 -4.08
C ILE A 393 16.01 -24.61 -4.37
N TYR A 394 16.16 -25.51 -3.38
CA TYR A 394 15.74 -26.90 -3.50
C TYR A 394 14.22 -27.04 -3.75
N ASP A 395 13.43 -26.17 -3.11
CA ASP A 395 11.96 -26.19 -3.20
C ASP A 395 11.41 -25.37 -4.38
N ALA A 396 12.28 -24.69 -5.14
CA ALA A 396 11.87 -23.76 -6.18
C ALA A 396 11.22 -24.48 -7.37
N ASN A 397 10.11 -23.90 -7.85
CA ASN A 397 9.35 -24.34 -9.01
C ASN A 397 8.74 -25.74 -8.84
N ASP A 398 8.45 -26.14 -7.61
CA ASP A 398 7.84 -27.42 -7.30
C ASP A 398 6.32 -27.45 -7.58
N ALA A 399 5.73 -28.63 -7.42
CA ALA A 399 4.30 -28.84 -7.67
C ALA A 399 3.41 -28.00 -6.74
N ALA A 400 3.81 -27.80 -5.48
CA ALA A 400 3.04 -27.02 -4.51
C ALA A 400 2.96 -25.53 -4.93
N GLN A 401 4.09 -24.95 -5.33
CA GLN A 401 4.16 -23.55 -5.76
C GLN A 401 3.28 -23.31 -6.99
N PHE A 402 3.39 -24.15 -8.02
CA PHE A 402 2.61 -23.96 -9.25
C PHE A 402 1.13 -24.32 -9.10
N ALA A 403 0.79 -25.25 -8.20
CA ALA A 403 -0.60 -25.52 -7.86
C ALA A 403 -1.27 -24.30 -7.23
N GLU A 404 -0.60 -23.63 -6.27
CA GLU A 404 -1.09 -22.37 -5.73
C GLU A 404 -1.19 -21.30 -6.82
N LEU A 405 -0.14 -21.09 -7.62
CA LEU A 405 -0.12 -20.07 -8.68
C LEU A 405 -1.30 -20.23 -9.65
N LYS A 406 -1.64 -21.46 -10.02
CA LYS A 406 -2.80 -21.73 -10.88
C LYS A 406 -4.10 -21.33 -10.21
N THR A 407 -4.30 -21.68 -8.94
CA THR A 407 -5.46 -21.23 -8.15
C THR A 407 -5.54 -19.71 -8.09
N LEU A 408 -4.41 -19.02 -7.90
CA LEU A 408 -4.42 -17.55 -7.88
C LEU A 408 -4.85 -16.95 -9.22
N GLY A 409 -4.48 -17.58 -10.34
CA GLY A 409 -4.95 -17.20 -11.67
C GLY A 409 -6.47 -17.38 -11.82
N GLU A 410 -7.04 -18.45 -11.26
CA GLU A 410 -8.49 -18.67 -11.22
C GLU A 410 -9.20 -17.61 -10.36
N LEU A 411 -8.67 -17.32 -9.17
CA LEU A 411 -9.21 -16.29 -8.26
C LEU A 411 -9.05 -14.85 -8.77
N THR A 412 -8.20 -14.63 -9.78
CA THR A 412 -8.04 -13.31 -10.41
C THR A 412 -9.15 -13.01 -11.43
N GLN A 413 -9.81 -14.05 -11.97
CA GLN A 413 -10.95 -13.90 -12.89
C GLN A 413 -12.23 -13.60 -12.11
#